data_AF-A0A8T6RHY3-F1
#
_entry.id   AF-A0A8T6RHY3-F1
#
_cell.length_a   1.000
_cell.length_b   1.000
_cell.length_c   1.000
_cell.angle_alpha   90.00
_cell.angle_beta   90.00
_cell.angle_gamma   90.00
#
_symmetry.space_group_name_H-M   'P 1'
#
loop_
_entity.id
_entity.type
_entity.pdbx_description
1 polymer ?
#
loop_
_entity_poly.entity_id
_entity_poly.type
_entity_poly.pdbx_seq_one_letter_code
_entity_poly.pdbx_strand_id
1 'polypeptide(L)'
;MDDVPYGVKVLAIFLAISGVISIIGGFLIQTPILGIMVTYLDNISKTYFYNLIDFAAIYKIILPFLIIISIIFFIGGVFLFILIFGLFKLQNWAYQTALIISIPSVIIIIGIFIIWFLLQDDVKDAFKRKNKS
;
A
#
# COMPACT_ATOMS: atom_id res chain seq x y z
N MET A 1 31.21 -8.44 -2.61
CA MET A 1 29.79 -8.64 -2.20
C MET A 1 29.45 -10.13 -2.07
N ASP A 2 30.45 -11.01 -2.08
CA ASP A 2 30.24 -12.46 -2.07
C ASP A 2 30.05 -13.04 -0.66
N ASP A 3 30.36 -12.24 0.36
CA ASP A 3 30.30 -12.64 1.78
C ASP A 3 28.90 -12.44 2.42
N VAL A 4 27.97 -11.82 1.70
CA VAL A 4 26.60 -11.60 2.20
C VAL A 4 25.77 -12.88 2.00
N PRO A 5 25.16 -13.45 3.05
CA PRO A 5 24.38 -14.68 2.95
C PRO A 5 23.28 -14.59 1.88
N TYR A 6 23.06 -15.69 1.16
CA TYR A 6 22.06 -15.73 0.07
C TYR A 6 20.65 -15.31 0.54
N GLY A 7 20.25 -15.72 1.76
CA GLY A 7 18.97 -15.32 2.34
C GLY A 7 18.81 -13.80 2.52
N VAL A 8 19.90 -13.10 2.87
CA VAL A 8 19.89 -11.64 3.00
C VAL A 8 19.75 -10.97 1.62
N LYS A 9 20.39 -11.53 0.59
CA LYS A 9 20.27 -11.04 -0.80
C LYS A 9 18.83 -11.18 -1.31
N VAL A 10 18.21 -12.34 -1.11
CA VAL A 10 16.81 -12.57 -1.51
C VAL A 10 15.86 -11.66 -0.75
N LEU A 11 16.03 -11.52 0.57
CA LEU A 11 15.24 -10.61 1.39
C LEU A 11 15.37 -9.15 0.93
N ALA A 12 16.59 -8.71 0.61
CA ALA A 12 16.83 -7.37 0.09
C ALA A 12 16.09 -7.11 -1.23
N ILE A 13 16.00 -8.10 -2.12
CA ILE A 13 15.21 -8.00 -3.37
C ILE A 13 13.73 -7.83 -3.06
N PHE A 14 13.16 -8.66 -2.17
CA PHE A 14 11.75 -8.53 -1.78
C PHE A 14 11.43 -7.20 -1.13
N LEU A 15 12.31 -6.72 -0.24
CA LEU A 15 12.18 -5.41 0.38
C LEU A 15 12.30 -4.29 -0.65
N ALA A 16 13.17 -4.43 -1.66
CA ALA A 16 13.37 -3.42 -2.69
C ALA A 16 12.12 -3.31 -3.58
N ILE A 17 11.58 -4.45 -4.03
CA ILE A 17 10.33 -4.50 -4.80
C ILE A 17 9.19 -3.90 -3.98
N SER A 18 9.07 -4.27 -2.70
CA SER A 18 8.05 -3.73 -1.80
C SER A 18 8.21 -2.23 -1.59
N GLY A 19 9.45 -1.73 -1.48
CA GLY A 19 9.77 -0.31 -1.39
C GLY A 19 9.38 0.46 -2.64
N VAL A 20 9.71 -0.07 -3.82
CA VAL A 20 9.29 0.52 -5.11
C VAL A 20 7.77 0.56 -5.24
N ILE A 21 7.07 -0.54 -4.95
CA ILE A 21 5.61 -0.59 -4.97
C ILE A 21 5.01 0.42 -4.00
N SER A 22 5.59 0.58 -2.80
CA SER A 22 5.09 1.52 -1.79
C SER A 22 5.27 2.97 -2.24
N ILE A 23 6.41 3.33 -2.83
CA ILE A 23 6.67 4.67 -3.37
C ILE A 23 5.71 4.96 -4.53
N ILE A 24 5.61 4.05 -5.51
CA ILE A 24 4.70 4.19 -6.65
C ILE A 24 3.25 4.30 -6.17
N GLY A 25 2.83 3.46 -5.22
CA GLY A 25 1.50 3.50 -4.62
C GLY A 25 1.21 4.85 -3.95
N GLY A 26 2.17 5.40 -3.20
CA GLY A 26 2.08 6.74 -2.64
C GLY A 26 1.85 7.80 -3.73
N PHE A 27 2.66 7.78 -4.79
CA PHE A 27 2.50 8.71 -5.92
C PHE A 27 1.14 8.55 -6.64
N LEU A 28 0.68 7.33 -6.86
CA LEU A 28 -0.59 7.05 -7.53
C LEU A 28 -1.81 7.47 -6.71
N ILE A 29 -1.70 7.50 -5.38
CA ILE A 29 -2.73 8.08 -4.50
C ILE A 29 -2.68 9.62 -4.59
N GLN A 30 -1.49 10.19 -4.74
CA GLN A 30 -1.29 11.64 -4.76
C GLN A 30 -1.73 12.33 -6.06
N THR A 31 -1.67 11.64 -7.20
CA THR A 31 -2.07 12.19 -8.52
C THR A 31 -3.56 12.55 -8.62
N PRO A 32 -4.55 11.69 -8.25
CA PRO A 32 -5.95 12.09 -8.25
C PRO A 32 -6.25 13.17 -7.21
N ILE A 33 -5.52 13.19 -6.08
CA ILE A 33 -5.62 14.24 -5.06
C ILE A 33 -5.28 15.62 -5.66
N LEU A 34 -4.17 15.72 -6.39
CA LEU A 34 -3.78 16.97 -7.06
C LEU A 34 -4.81 17.38 -8.13
N GLY A 35 -5.26 16.43 -8.95
CA GLY A 35 -6.25 16.71 -10.00
C GLY A 35 -7.57 17.25 -9.44
N ILE A 36 -8.01 16.72 -8.29
CA ILE A 36 -9.23 17.16 -7.60
C ILE A 36 -9.02 18.52 -6.93
N MET A 37 -7.86 18.78 -6.31
CA MET A 37 -7.54 20.11 -5.77
C MET A 37 -7.53 21.17 -6.86
N VAL A 38 -6.93 20.90 -8.03
CA VAL A 38 -6.89 21.83 -9.17
C VAL A 38 -8.31 22.07 -9.68
N THR A 39 -9.13 21.02 -9.83
CA THR A 39 -10.53 21.15 -10.27
C THR A 39 -11.38 21.93 -9.27
N TYR A 40 -11.16 21.73 -7.96
CA TYR A 40 -11.85 22.47 -6.90
C TYR A 40 -11.47 23.95 -6.90
N LEU A 41 -10.18 24.27 -7.07
CA LEU A 41 -9.69 25.64 -7.16
C LEU A 41 -10.17 26.35 -8.45
N ASP A 42 -10.17 25.66 -9.60
CA ASP A 42 -10.67 26.22 -10.87
C ASP A 42 -12.20 26.42 -10.83
N ASN A 43 -12.96 25.51 -10.22
CA ASN A 43 -14.42 25.65 -10.09
C ASN A 43 -14.86 26.67 -9.03
N ILE A 44 -14.07 26.96 -7.99
CA ILE A 44 -14.30 28.13 -7.13
C ILE A 44 -14.21 29.43 -7.95
N SER A 45 -13.38 29.46 -8.99
CA SER A 45 -13.28 30.63 -9.89
C SER A 45 -14.42 30.72 -10.91
N LYS A 46 -15.13 29.62 -11.18
CA LYS A 46 -16.19 29.50 -12.19
C LYS A 46 -17.45 28.87 -11.59
N THR A 47 -18.31 29.74 -11.07
CA THR A 47 -19.59 29.42 -10.43
C THR A 47 -20.44 28.41 -11.21
N TYR A 48 -20.55 27.16 -10.71
CA TYR A 48 -21.68 26.25 -10.95
C TYR A 48 -21.99 25.45 -9.68
N PHE A 49 -22.93 25.98 -8.88
CA PHE A 49 -23.70 25.25 -7.88
C PHE A 49 -24.59 24.27 -8.67
N TYR A 50 -24.55 22.96 -8.49
CA TYR A 50 -25.47 22.25 -7.57
C TYR A 50 -25.02 20.81 -7.25
N ASN A 51 -23.94 20.30 -7.87
CA ASN A 51 -23.37 18.97 -7.55
C ASN A 51 -22.06 19.04 -6.72
N LEU A 52 -21.56 20.24 -6.42
CA LEU A 52 -20.29 20.46 -5.70
C LEU A 52 -20.41 20.33 -4.18
N ILE A 53 -21.59 20.55 -3.59
CA ILE A 53 -21.75 20.63 -2.13
C ILE A 53 -21.59 19.25 -1.47
N ASP A 54 -22.17 18.20 -2.05
CA ASP A 54 -22.05 16.83 -1.51
C ASP A 54 -20.69 16.20 -1.80
N PHE A 55 -20.12 16.47 -2.98
CA PHE A 55 -18.80 15.94 -3.35
C PHE A 55 -17.68 16.60 -2.54
N ALA A 56 -17.74 17.92 -2.31
CA ALA A 56 -16.76 18.64 -1.50
C ALA A 56 -16.79 18.22 -0.03
N ALA A 57 -17.96 17.92 0.53
CA ALA A 57 -18.10 17.48 1.93
C ALA A 57 -17.45 16.11 2.16
N ILE A 58 -17.69 15.14 1.27
CA ILE A 58 -17.09 13.80 1.34
C ILE A 58 -15.56 13.89 1.19
N TYR A 59 -15.08 14.68 0.23
CA TYR A 59 -13.64 14.85 0.02
C TYR A 59 -12.96 15.60 1.15
N LYS A 60 -13.58 16.61 1.76
CA LYS A 60 -12.99 17.32 2.90
C LYS A 60 -12.66 16.38 4.07
N ILE A 61 -13.45 15.31 4.22
CA ILE A 61 -13.23 14.27 5.24
C ILE A 61 -12.19 13.25 4.75
N ILE A 62 -12.34 12.71 3.53
CA ILE A 62 -11.52 11.60 3.03
C ILE A 62 -10.11 12.04 2.60
N LEU A 63 -9.97 13.24 2.03
CA LEU A 63 -8.73 13.79 1.50
C LEU A 63 -7.57 13.78 2.51
N PRO A 64 -7.71 14.29 3.75
CA PRO A 64 -6.63 14.24 4.72
C PRO A 64 -6.20 12.80 5.05
N PHE A 65 -7.14 11.82 5.08
CA PHE A 65 -6.77 10.41 5.28
C PHE A 65 -5.97 9.87 4.10
N LEU A 66 -6.36 10.18 2.86
CA LEU A 66 -5.61 9.73 1.68
C LEU A 66 -4.22 10.36 1.61
N ILE A 67 -4.07 11.63 2.01
CA ILE A 67 -2.77 12.30 2.12
C ILE A 67 -1.90 11.59 3.17
N ILE A 68 -2.45 11.29 4.36
CA ILE A 68 -1.74 10.58 5.41
C ILE A 68 -1.29 9.19 4.93
N ILE A 69 -2.19 8.44 4.28
CA ILE A 69 -1.87 7.13 3.70
C ILE A 69 -0.75 7.27 2.68
N SER A 70 -0.84 8.23 1.75
CA SER A 70 0.21 8.50 0.76
C SER A 70 1.57 8.77 1.41
N ILE A 71 1.61 9.58 2.47
CA ILE A 71 2.84 9.90 3.21
C ILE A 71 3.40 8.65 3.89
N ILE A 72 2.55 7.85 4.53
CA ILE A 72 2.95 6.59 5.17
C ILE A 72 3.56 5.63 4.14
N PHE A 73 2.93 5.50 2.97
CA PHE A 73 3.44 4.67 1.88
C PHE A 73 4.81 5.16 1.37
N PHE A 74 4.98 6.47 1.19
CA PHE A 74 6.24 7.05 0.75
C PHE A 74 7.36 6.87 1.78
N ILE A 75 7.11 7.26 3.04
CA ILE A 75 8.08 7.11 4.15
C ILE A 75 8.40 5.64 4.37
N GLY A 76 7.40 4.76 4.37
CA GLY A 76 7.58 3.32 4.48
C GLY A 76 8.46 2.77 3.36
N GLY A 77 8.22 3.19 2.11
CA GLY A 77 9.05 2.84 0.97
C GLY A 77 10.51 3.24 1.15
N VAL A 78 10.78 4.50 1.52
CA VAL A 78 12.14 4.99 1.81
C VAL A 78 12.79 4.22 2.97
N PHE A 79 12.03 3.93 4.03
CA PHE A 79 12.50 3.18 5.18
C PHE A 79 12.94 1.76 4.80
N LEU A 80 12.25 1.10 3.87
CA LEU A 80 12.66 -0.21 3.35
C LEU A 80 14.03 -0.16 2.66
N PHE A 81 14.36 0.93 1.94
CA PHE A 81 15.70 1.11 1.35
C PHE A 81 16.79 1.33 2.41
N ILE A 82 16.50 2.07 3.47
CA ILE A 82 17.40 2.23 4.62
C ILE A 82 17.67 0.86 5.28
N LEU A 83 16.62 0.05 5.40
CA LEU A 83 16.67 -1.28 6.00
C LEU A 83 17.48 -2.25 5.14
N ILE A 84 17.35 -2.20 3.81
CA ILE A 84 18.19 -2.93 2.86
C ILE A 84 19.68 -2.58 3.05
N PHE A 85 20.00 -1.30 3.17
CA PHE A 85 21.38 -0.85 3.40
C PHE A 85 21.94 -1.39 4.73
N GLY A 86 21.13 -1.35 5.79
CA GLY A 86 21.48 -1.93 7.08
C GLY A 86 21.71 -3.45 7.02
N LEU A 87 20.87 -4.17 6.26
CA LEU A 87 21.01 -5.61 6.03
C LEU A 87 22.28 -5.97 5.25
N PHE A 88 22.62 -5.22 4.20
CA PHE A 88 23.88 -5.43 3.45
C PHE A 88 25.12 -5.17 4.30
N LYS A 89 25.01 -4.28 5.30
CA LYS A 89 26.07 -4.04 6.29
C LYS A 89 26.01 -4.98 7.50
N LEU A 90 25.13 -5.98 7.48
CA LEU A 90 24.93 -6.95 8.57
C LEU A 90 24.69 -6.27 9.94
N GLN A 91 23.98 -5.14 9.95
CA GLN A 91 23.70 -4.41 11.19
C GLN A 91 22.57 -5.09 11.98
N ASN A 92 22.79 -5.30 13.28
CA ASN A 92 21.84 -6.00 14.16
C ASN A 92 20.45 -5.35 14.21
N TRP A 93 20.38 -4.01 14.22
CA TRP A 93 19.09 -3.32 14.23
C TRP A 93 18.31 -3.61 12.94
N ALA A 94 18.97 -3.65 11.78
CA ALA A 94 18.31 -3.90 10.50
C ALA A 94 17.75 -5.32 10.42
N TYR A 95 18.47 -6.30 10.98
CA TYR A 95 17.99 -7.68 11.11
C TYR A 95 16.75 -7.78 12.02
N GLN A 96 16.81 -7.18 13.21
CA GLN A 96 15.67 -7.18 14.15
C GLN A 96 14.45 -6.48 13.55
N THR A 97 14.63 -5.32 12.90
CA THR A 97 13.53 -4.61 12.24
C THR A 97 12.98 -5.40 11.06
N ALA A 98 13.83 -6.06 10.25
CA ALA A 98 13.38 -6.93 9.16
C ALA A 98 12.48 -8.06 9.67
N LEU A 99 12.88 -8.71 10.77
CA LEU A 99 12.09 -9.76 11.39
C LEU A 99 10.73 -9.25 11.86
N ILE A 100 10.69 -8.13 12.58
CA ILE A 100 9.45 -7.55 13.10
C ILE A 100 8.49 -7.21 11.94
N ILE A 101 8.98 -6.64 10.85
CA ILE A 101 8.16 -6.28 9.69
C ILE A 101 7.72 -7.51 8.89
N SER A 102 8.55 -8.56 8.84
CA SER A 102 8.26 -9.77 8.06
C SER A 102 7.04 -10.54 8.59
N ILE A 103 6.84 -10.60 9.91
CA ILE A 103 5.73 -11.33 10.55
C ILE A 103 4.35 -10.83 10.09
N PRO A 104 3.99 -9.53 10.24
CA PRO A 104 2.70 -9.02 9.77
C PRO A 104 2.59 -9.09 8.25
N SER A 105 3.70 -8.92 7.52
CA SER A 105 3.71 -9.01 6.05
C SER A 105 3.31 -10.41 5.57
N VAL A 106 3.83 -11.47 6.19
CA VAL A 106 3.46 -12.87 5.88
C VAL A 106 1.98 -13.11 6.17
N ILE A 107 1.47 -12.62 7.30
CA ILE A 107 0.05 -12.74 7.65
C ILE A 107 -0.84 -12.08 6.59
N ILE A 108 -0.48 -10.87 6.13
CA ILE A 108 -1.22 -10.14 5.10
C ILE A 108 -1.20 -10.90 3.77
N ILE A 109 -0.03 -11.39 3.34
CA ILE A 109 0.10 -12.15 2.07
C ILE A 109 -0.74 -13.43 2.12
N ILE A 110 -0.68 -14.19 3.21
CA ILE A 110 -1.49 -15.40 3.40
C ILE A 110 -2.97 -15.05 3.39
N GLY A 111 -3.37 -13.97 4.06
CA GLY A 111 -4.75 -13.48 4.08
C GLY A 111 -5.28 -13.13 2.68
N ILE A 112 -4.48 -12.43 1.87
CA ILE A 112 -4.83 -12.11 0.47
C ILE A 112 -5.03 -13.41 -0.32
N PHE A 113 -4.15 -14.40 -0.15
CA PHE A 113 -4.24 -15.67 -0.86
C PHE A 113 -5.49 -16.47 -0.48
N ILE A 114 -5.84 -16.51 0.81
CA ILE A 114 -7.07 -17.14 1.31
C ILE A 114 -8.29 -16.45 0.73
N ILE A 115 -8.35 -15.11 0.76
CA ILE A 115 -9.48 -14.35 0.19
C ILE A 115 -9.62 -14.64 -1.30
N TRP A 116 -8.52 -14.60 -2.06
CA TRP A 116 -8.54 -14.90 -3.49
C TRP A 116 -9.07 -16.32 -3.76
N PHE A 117 -8.60 -17.31 -3.01
CA PHE A 117 -9.09 -18.69 -3.11
C PHE A 117 -10.60 -18.79 -2.80
N LEU A 118 -11.06 -18.15 -1.72
CA LEU A 118 -12.47 -18.09 -1.36
C LEU A 118 -13.35 -17.37 -2.40
N LEU A 119 -12.76 -16.44 -3.16
CA LEU A 119 -13.43 -15.70 -4.22
C LEU A 119 -13.53 -16.46 -5.55
N GLN A 120 -12.94 -17.65 -5.67
CA GLN A 120 -13.11 -18.49 -6.87
C GLN A 120 -14.56 -18.96 -7.01
N ASP A 121 -15.05 -18.98 -8.25
CA ASP A 121 -16.46 -19.28 -8.53
C ASP A 121 -16.84 -20.71 -8.14
N ASP A 122 -15.92 -21.66 -8.27
CA ASP A 122 -16.10 -23.05 -7.84
C ASP A 122 -16.40 -23.15 -6.33
N VAL A 123 -15.67 -22.36 -5.52
CA VAL A 123 -15.85 -22.30 -4.07
C VAL A 123 -17.17 -21.62 -3.73
N LYS A 124 -17.48 -20.48 -4.37
CA LYS A 124 -18.76 -19.78 -4.17
C LYS A 124 -19.97 -20.66 -4.51
N ASP A 125 -19.91 -21.41 -5.61
CA ASP A 125 -21.01 -22.24 -6.08
C ASP A 125 -21.16 -23.53 -5.25
N ALA A 126 -20.09 -24.01 -4.60
CA ALA A 126 -20.20 -25.04 -3.57
C ALA A 126 -21.02 -24.55 -2.35
N PHE A 127 -20.76 -23.33 -1.88
CA PHE A 127 -21.53 -22.75 -0.76
C PHE A 127 -22.99 -22.43 -1.13
N LYS A 128 -23.28 -21.97 -2.36
CA LYS A 128 -24.66 -21.72 -2.82
C LYS A 128 -25.49 -23.00 -2.93
N ARG A 129 -24.89 -24.11 -3.38
CA ARG A 129 -25.58 -25.40 -3.50
C ARG A 129 -25.98 -25.98 -2.14
N LYS A 130 -25.10 -25.85 -1.14
CA LYS A 130 -25.39 -26.27 0.24
C LYS A 130 -26.54 -25.49 0.88
N ASN A 131 -26.69 -24.20 0.58
CA ASN A 131 -27.78 -23.39 1.12
C ASN A 131 -29.13 -23.58 0.40
N LYS A 132 -29.17 -24.39 -0.67
CA LYS A 132 -30.41 -24.74 -1.41
C LYS A 132 -30.92 -26.15 -1.11
N SER A 133 -30.19 -26.96 -0.34
CA SER A 133 -30.63 -28.27 0.17
C SER A 133 -31.09 -28.16 1.61
#